data_AF-A0A937P1U4-F1
#
_entry.id   AF-A0A937P1U4-F1
#
_cell.length_a   1.000
_cell.length_b   1.000
_cell.length_c   1.000
_cell.angle_alpha   90.00
_cell.angle_beta   90.00
_cell.angle_gamma   90.00
#
_symmetry.space_group_name_H-M   'P 1'
#
loop_
_entity.id
_entity.type
_entity.pdbx_description
1 polymer ?
#
loop_
_entity_poly.entity_id
_entity_poly.type
_entity_poly.pdbx_seq_one_letter_code
_entity_poly.pdbx_strand_id
1 'polypeptide(L)'
;MDHSERRRHRERKKKLKQRRREYIRQEKITIKQQKKEIKEKREKWKKRRRRKWMKSLLHLINSFPRKSDEQVKLKKGKQIGKKRRKKYLAEERKSLSRERREMRLKTRPMRQKIRRARIKAFVNNIISFIKHPVKVKRVKGAEKILRQQVRHDIRRLTIRKIYRFPFEVIESIGRFWKRRKIWLIHLLKSISDFFSLIRYIHKYKEFRNSYLITSINSTTLFILAFLTVYFFNQYITILTASAFDIPAVLYSYRIFWPLYTYSTLYSRMALIVIFGSGPFICLITGVVLYRLYIWARFRFVYLKTFLLWASIHAVNMFFGAYIVGVITRTGFIYTTEWLFFSNIFDVEEIIFLITSIVIMLILGFHSTKQFLYASNSPKIIEPKIRFFYILSKVLIPWIFGNFVLYVMNIPNNPVELVFLYVTTALIIIPAFTNYNSPSLQLLKLPKKTHKRIKISWAYLIITVIAIIVIRIILENGIRFS
;
A
#
# COMPACT_ATOMS: atom_id res chain seq x y z
N MET A 1 42.21 38.85 -10.04
CA MET A 1 41.18 39.43 -9.15
C MET A 1 41.91 40.14 -8.05
N ASP A 2 41.99 41.46 -8.18
CA ASP A 2 42.77 42.33 -7.32
C ASP A 2 42.25 42.29 -5.87
N HIS A 3 43.13 42.47 -4.89
CA HIS A 3 42.80 42.39 -3.47
C HIS A 3 41.72 43.42 -3.09
N SER A 4 41.73 44.57 -3.79
CA SER A 4 40.72 45.63 -3.70
C SER A 4 39.29 45.14 -4.07
N GLU A 5 39.15 44.36 -5.15
CA GLU A 5 37.86 43.81 -5.60
C GLU A 5 37.30 42.77 -4.61
N ARG A 6 38.17 41.95 -4.02
CA ARG A 6 37.75 40.96 -3.00
C ARG A 6 37.20 41.63 -1.75
N ARG A 7 37.79 42.75 -1.31
CA ARG A 7 37.28 43.56 -0.18
C ARG A 7 35.92 44.18 -0.52
N ARG A 8 35.78 44.85 -1.68
CA ARG A 8 34.49 45.43 -2.14
C ARG A 8 33.39 44.39 -2.25
N HIS A 9 33.70 43.18 -2.73
CA HIS A 9 32.73 42.09 -2.83
C HIS A 9 32.30 41.53 -1.46
N ARG A 10 33.22 41.44 -0.48
CA ARG A 10 32.90 41.05 0.91
C ARG A 10 31.99 42.09 1.58
N GLU A 11 32.26 43.38 1.37
CA GLU A 11 31.41 44.46 1.89
C GLU A 11 30.01 44.47 1.26
N ARG A 12 29.91 44.30 -0.07
CA ARG A 12 28.61 44.15 -0.76
C ARG A 12 27.82 42.98 -0.20
N LYS A 13 28.46 41.83 0.07
CA LYS A 13 27.82 40.68 0.72
C LYS A 13 27.35 40.97 2.15
N LYS A 14 28.14 41.69 2.94
CA LYS A 14 27.74 42.13 4.29
C LYS A 14 26.53 43.06 4.23
N LYS A 15 26.55 44.09 3.37
CA LYS A 15 25.42 45.02 3.15
C LYS A 15 24.15 44.29 2.68
N LEU A 16 24.27 43.35 1.74
CA LEU A 16 23.14 42.51 1.30
C LEU A 16 22.56 41.65 2.42
N LYS A 17 23.42 41.05 3.26
CA LYS A 17 22.99 40.24 4.41
C LYS A 17 22.25 41.09 5.45
N GLN A 18 22.70 42.33 5.67
CA GLN A 18 22.07 43.28 6.58
C GLN A 18 20.69 43.74 6.07
N ARG A 19 20.61 44.18 4.80
CA ARG A 19 19.32 44.53 4.15
C ARG A 19 18.32 43.38 4.19
N ARG A 20 18.77 42.13 3.97
CA ARG A 20 17.90 40.95 4.05
C ARG A 20 17.36 40.73 5.48
N ARG A 21 18.15 41.00 6.51
CA ARG A 21 17.72 40.89 7.91
C ARG A 21 16.69 41.98 8.26
N GLU A 22 16.92 43.20 7.82
CA GLU A 22 15.98 44.33 8.01
C GLU A 22 14.64 44.07 7.31
N TYR A 23 14.68 43.58 6.07
CA TYR A 23 13.48 43.19 5.32
C TYR A 23 12.68 42.10 6.06
N ILE A 24 13.34 41.04 6.55
CA ILE A 24 12.69 39.98 7.32
C ILE A 24 12.10 40.51 8.63
N ARG A 25 12.75 41.48 9.28
CA ARG A 25 12.21 42.14 10.49
C ARG A 25 10.94 42.93 10.16
N GLN A 26 10.95 43.74 9.09
CA GLN A 26 9.78 44.50 8.64
C GLN A 26 8.62 43.57 8.23
N GLU A 27 8.91 42.47 7.53
CA GLU A 27 7.90 41.47 7.14
C GLU A 27 7.28 40.78 8.38
N LYS A 28 8.09 40.47 9.40
CA LYS A 28 7.56 39.92 10.67
C LYS A 28 6.66 40.91 11.41
N ILE A 29 7.01 42.20 11.41
CA ILE A 29 6.22 43.25 12.06
C ILE A 29 4.87 43.41 11.34
N THR A 30 4.88 43.52 10.02
CA THR A 30 3.66 43.64 9.20
C THR A 30 2.74 42.42 9.35
N ILE A 31 3.29 41.19 9.35
CA ILE A 31 2.51 39.96 9.62
C ILE A 31 1.91 39.99 11.03
N LYS A 32 2.64 40.48 12.04
CA LYS A 32 2.15 40.57 13.42
C LYS A 32 1.01 41.59 13.54
N GLN A 33 1.11 42.73 12.87
CA GLN A 33 0.05 43.74 12.77
C GLN A 33 -1.20 43.19 12.07
N GLN A 34 -1.04 42.55 10.91
CA GLN A 34 -2.16 41.90 10.20
C GLN A 34 -2.86 40.84 11.05
N LYS A 35 -2.11 40.05 11.83
CA LYS A 35 -2.70 39.07 12.76
C LYS A 35 -3.49 39.74 13.89
N LYS A 36 -2.99 40.86 14.44
CA LYS A 36 -3.72 41.64 15.45
C LYS A 36 -5.02 42.19 14.88
N GLU A 37 -4.99 42.83 13.72
CA GLU A 37 -6.19 43.35 13.05
C GLU A 37 -7.23 42.25 12.75
N ILE A 38 -6.79 41.09 12.27
CA ILE A 38 -7.69 39.95 12.01
C ILE A 38 -8.33 39.46 13.32
N LYS A 39 -7.56 39.43 14.41
CA LYS A 39 -8.07 39.02 15.73
C LYS A 39 -9.11 40.02 16.25
N GLU A 40 -8.84 41.32 16.17
CA GLU A 40 -9.78 42.38 16.56
C GLU A 40 -11.05 42.36 15.70
N LYS A 41 -10.93 42.21 14.38
CA LYS A 41 -12.09 42.07 13.48
C LYS A 41 -12.92 40.83 13.83
N ARG A 42 -12.29 39.70 14.16
CA ARG A 42 -12.99 38.48 14.61
C ARG A 42 -13.72 38.69 15.93
N GLU A 43 -13.12 39.38 16.90
CA GLU A 43 -13.77 39.67 18.18
C GLU A 43 -14.93 40.66 18.02
N LYS A 44 -14.77 41.73 17.23
CA LYS A 44 -15.87 42.63 16.85
C LYS A 44 -17.00 41.88 16.14
N TRP A 45 -16.67 40.96 15.23
CA TRP A 45 -17.64 40.13 14.53
C TRP A 45 -18.37 39.17 15.48
N LYS A 46 -17.68 38.51 16.41
CA LYS A 46 -18.30 37.67 17.45
C LYS A 46 -19.25 38.47 18.34
N LYS A 47 -18.86 39.68 18.78
CA LYS A 47 -19.73 40.58 19.56
C LYS A 47 -20.99 40.98 18.76
N ARG A 48 -20.85 41.33 17.47
CA ARG A 48 -21.99 41.60 16.58
C ARG A 48 -22.87 40.38 16.37
N ARG A 49 -22.29 39.19 16.20
CA ARG A 49 -23.03 37.94 16.03
C ARG A 49 -23.77 37.53 17.31
N ARG A 50 -23.21 37.74 18.50
CA ARG A 50 -23.93 37.52 19.77
C ARG A 50 -25.13 38.46 19.91
N ARG A 51 -24.97 39.75 19.56
CA ARG A 51 -26.09 40.72 19.53
C ARG A 51 -27.16 40.36 18.51
N LYS A 52 -26.78 39.95 17.29
CA LYS A 52 -27.73 39.49 16.26
C LYS A 52 -28.36 38.14 16.58
N TRP A 53 -27.63 37.22 17.21
CA TRP A 53 -28.17 35.92 17.62
C TRP A 53 -29.21 36.09 18.74
N MET A 54 -28.98 36.99 19.71
CA MET A 54 -30.01 37.34 20.69
C MET A 54 -31.25 37.98 20.05
N LYS A 55 -31.09 38.88 19.06
CA LYS A 55 -32.22 39.45 18.32
C LYS A 55 -32.88 38.45 17.34
N SER A 56 -32.15 37.45 16.87
CA SER A 56 -32.61 36.43 15.91
C SER A 56 -33.26 35.23 16.58
N LEU A 57 -32.98 34.99 17.87
CA LEU A 57 -33.70 34.00 18.67
C LEU A 57 -35.19 34.40 18.83
N LEU A 58 -35.48 35.70 18.75
CA LEU A 58 -36.83 36.26 18.70
C LEU A 58 -37.48 36.26 17.30
N HIS A 59 -36.75 35.89 16.24
CA HIS A 59 -37.23 36.05 14.85
C HIS A 59 -37.02 34.83 13.94
N LEU A 60 -36.68 33.66 14.49
CA LEU A 60 -36.38 32.45 13.69
C LEU A 60 -37.61 31.53 13.50
N ILE A 61 -38.70 32.11 13.02
CA ILE A 61 -39.57 31.46 12.03
C ILE A 61 -39.44 32.28 10.74
N ASN A 62 -38.87 31.67 9.70
CA ASN A 62 -38.69 32.18 8.34
C ASN A 62 -37.60 33.24 8.07
N SER A 63 -36.40 32.79 7.69
CA SER A 63 -35.74 33.21 6.43
C SER A 63 -34.35 32.58 6.22
N PHE A 64 -34.11 32.16 4.97
CA PHE A 64 -32.84 31.61 4.47
C PHE A 64 -31.71 32.65 4.47
N PRO A 65 -30.44 32.27 4.77
CA PRO A 65 -29.36 33.25 4.87
C PRO A 65 -28.75 33.57 3.49
N ARG A 66 -28.86 34.83 3.06
CA ARG A 66 -28.01 35.41 2.00
C ARG A 66 -26.55 35.49 2.47
N LYS A 67 -25.61 35.06 1.62
CA LYS A 67 -24.16 35.13 1.85
C LYS A 67 -23.73 36.59 2.00
N SER A 68 -23.13 36.94 3.13
CA SER A 68 -22.66 38.30 3.40
C SER A 68 -21.47 38.70 2.52
N ASP A 69 -21.48 39.94 2.04
CA ASP A 69 -20.45 40.53 1.17
C ASP A 69 -19.01 40.47 1.74
N GLU A 70 -18.86 40.29 3.04
CA GLU A 70 -17.55 40.06 3.68
C GLU A 70 -16.89 38.74 3.23
N GLN A 71 -17.68 37.68 2.97
CA GLN A 71 -17.13 36.41 2.48
C GLN A 71 -16.61 36.53 1.04
N VAL A 72 -17.20 37.42 0.25
CA VAL A 72 -16.77 37.72 -1.13
C VAL A 72 -15.45 38.50 -1.12
N LYS A 73 -15.30 39.49 -0.23
CA LYS A 73 -14.04 40.26 -0.09
C LYS A 73 -12.86 39.38 0.40
N LEU A 74 -13.09 38.45 1.34
CA LEU A 74 -12.07 37.50 1.80
C LEU A 74 -11.62 36.50 0.72
N LYS A 75 -12.53 36.09 -0.18
CA LYS A 75 -12.17 35.25 -1.35
C LYS A 75 -11.31 36.02 -2.36
N LYS A 76 -11.62 37.29 -2.64
CA LYS A 76 -10.82 38.14 -3.54
C LYS A 76 -9.38 38.34 -3.01
N GLY A 77 -9.19 38.61 -1.71
CA GLY A 77 -7.85 38.74 -1.10
C GLY A 77 -7.00 37.46 -1.21
N LYS A 78 -7.59 36.28 -0.99
CA LYS A 78 -6.90 34.99 -1.16
C LYS A 78 -6.51 34.70 -2.61
N GLN A 79 -7.30 35.16 -3.59
CA GLN A 79 -6.97 35.03 -5.02
C GLN A 79 -5.79 35.93 -5.42
N ILE A 80 -5.71 37.15 -4.89
CA ILE A 80 -4.60 38.07 -5.17
C ILE A 80 -3.27 37.50 -4.62
N GLY A 81 -3.27 36.95 -3.41
CA GLY A 81 -2.10 36.29 -2.82
C GLY A 81 -1.65 35.06 -3.62
N LYS A 82 -2.59 34.24 -4.13
CA LYS A 82 -2.29 33.10 -5.01
C LYS A 82 -1.66 33.55 -6.34
N LYS A 83 -2.15 34.63 -6.96
CA LYS A 83 -1.59 35.18 -8.21
C LYS A 83 -0.14 35.66 -8.00
N ARG A 84 0.15 36.40 -6.93
CA ARG A 84 1.52 36.85 -6.60
C ARG A 84 2.47 35.68 -6.35
N ARG A 85 2.05 34.66 -5.59
CA ARG A 85 2.85 33.44 -5.35
C ARG A 85 3.12 32.66 -6.64
N LYS A 86 2.14 32.59 -7.56
CA LYS A 86 2.31 31.92 -8.86
C LYS A 86 3.30 32.67 -9.76
N LYS A 87 3.31 34.02 -9.73
CA LYS A 87 4.27 34.84 -10.48
C LYS A 87 5.70 34.66 -9.97
N TYR A 88 5.91 34.69 -8.64
CA TYR A 88 7.21 34.44 -8.02
C TYR A 88 7.77 33.04 -8.36
N LEU A 89 6.94 31.99 -8.23
CA LEU A 89 7.35 30.63 -8.58
C LEU A 89 7.64 30.46 -10.09
N ALA A 90 6.97 31.22 -10.95
CA ALA A 90 7.23 31.22 -12.38
C ALA A 90 8.57 31.89 -12.71
N GLU A 91 8.91 33.00 -12.04
CA GLU A 91 10.21 33.67 -12.16
C GLU A 91 11.36 32.79 -11.64
N GLU A 92 11.17 32.13 -10.50
CA GLU A 92 12.14 31.17 -9.94
C GLU A 92 12.37 29.96 -10.86
N ARG A 93 11.30 29.43 -11.49
CA ARG A 93 11.44 28.38 -12.51
C ARG A 93 12.21 28.87 -13.73
N LYS A 94 11.97 30.12 -14.16
CA LYS A 94 12.70 30.71 -15.29
C LYS A 94 14.18 30.89 -14.95
N SER A 95 14.55 31.37 -13.77
CA SER A 95 15.96 31.50 -13.37
C SER A 95 16.67 30.15 -13.28
N LEU A 96 16.06 29.15 -12.64
CA LEU A 96 16.59 27.79 -12.59
C LEU A 96 16.73 27.16 -13.98
N SER A 97 15.80 27.46 -14.91
CA SER A 97 15.88 26.96 -16.28
C SER A 97 17.04 27.59 -17.07
N ARG A 98 17.34 28.87 -16.85
CA ARG A 98 18.48 29.58 -17.44
C ARG A 98 19.80 29.02 -16.92
N GLU A 99 19.92 28.83 -15.61
CA GLU A 99 21.10 28.24 -14.98
C GLU A 99 21.35 26.80 -15.47
N ARG A 100 20.29 25.99 -15.62
CA ARG A 100 20.39 24.65 -16.21
C ARG A 100 20.81 24.68 -17.69
N ARG A 101 20.37 25.66 -18.47
CA ARG A 101 20.78 25.83 -19.88
C ARG A 101 22.25 26.22 -19.99
N GLU A 102 22.73 27.16 -19.18
CA GLU A 102 24.14 27.54 -19.12
C GLU A 102 25.04 26.37 -18.69
N MET A 103 24.62 25.60 -17.68
CA MET A 103 25.31 24.38 -17.25
C MET A 103 25.35 23.32 -18.36
N ARG A 104 24.26 23.17 -19.12
CA ARG A 104 24.23 22.26 -20.29
C ARG A 104 25.17 22.73 -21.39
N LEU A 105 25.22 24.02 -21.70
CA LEU A 105 26.13 24.57 -22.71
C LEU A 105 27.60 24.38 -22.31
N LYS A 106 27.95 24.64 -21.04
CA LYS A 106 29.31 24.40 -20.52
C LYS A 106 29.72 22.93 -20.52
N THR A 107 28.77 22.01 -20.31
CA THR A 107 29.06 20.57 -20.26
C THR A 107 28.90 19.85 -21.60
N ARG A 108 28.27 20.49 -22.61
CA ARG A 108 28.04 19.94 -23.95
C ARG A 108 29.34 19.52 -24.68
N PRO A 109 30.42 20.35 -24.74
CA PRO A 109 31.64 19.94 -25.46
C PRO A 109 32.33 18.74 -24.78
N MET A 110 32.32 18.69 -23.45
CA MET A 110 32.89 17.56 -22.69
C MET A 110 32.10 16.27 -22.93
N ARG A 111 30.77 16.33 -22.93
CA ARG A 111 29.90 15.17 -23.25
C ARG A 111 30.09 14.70 -24.69
N GLN A 112 30.27 15.62 -25.63
CA GLN A 112 30.56 15.28 -27.02
C GLN A 112 31.92 14.58 -27.18
N LYS A 113 32.97 15.06 -26.49
CA LYS A 113 34.28 14.37 -26.47
C LYS A 113 34.17 12.94 -25.89
N ILE A 114 33.47 12.76 -24.78
CA ILE A 114 33.25 11.43 -24.17
C ILE A 114 32.45 10.51 -25.11
N ARG A 115 31.41 11.03 -25.76
CA ARG A 115 30.59 10.24 -26.69
C ARG A 115 31.39 9.79 -27.92
N ARG A 116 32.19 10.69 -28.52
CA ARG A 116 33.09 10.36 -29.63
C ARG A 116 34.13 9.31 -29.24
N ALA A 117 34.72 9.43 -28.05
CA ALA A 117 35.67 8.45 -27.52
C ALA A 117 35.04 7.06 -27.30
N ARG A 118 33.81 7.00 -26.76
CA ARG A 118 33.07 5.74 -26.58
C ARG A 118 32.69 5.08 -27.90
N ILE A 119 32.22 5.86 -28.88
CA ILE A 119 31.86 5.33 -30.20
C ILE A 119 33.12 4.78 -30.89
N LYS A 120 34.23 5.52 -30.88
CA LYS A 120 35.50 5.04 -31.46
C LYS A 120 36.01 3.77 -30.78
N ALA A 121 35.93 3.70 -29.44
CA ALA A 121 36.29 2.49 -28.69
C ALA A 121 35.37 1.30 -28.99
N PHE A 122 34.06 1.54 -29.13
CA PHE A 122 33.09 0.50 -29.44
C PHE A 122 33.28 -0.07 -30.86
N VAL A 123 33.46 0.81 -31.86
CA VAL A 123 33.74 0.39 -33.25
C VAL A 123 35.04 -0.42 -33.32
N ASN A 124 36.09 0.04 -32.64
CA ASN A 124 37.35 -0.71 -32.57
C ASN A 124 37.20 -2.07 -31.89
N ASN A 125 36.38 -2.17 -30.84
CA ASN A 125 36.10 -3.44 -30.17
C ASN A 125 35.33 -4.40 -31.07
N ILE A 126 34.33 -3.93 -31.82
CA ILE A 126 33.59 -4.76 -32.79
C ILE A 126 34.53 -5.27 -33.89
N ILE A 127 35.32 -4.39 -34.51
CA ILE A 127 36.27 -4.79 -35.56
C ILE A 127 37.27 -5.83 -35.02
N SER A 128 37.72 -5.66 -33.78
CA SER A 128 38.63 -6.62 -33.14
C SER A 128 37.97 -7.95 -32.77
N PHE A 129 36.69 -7.94 -32.39
CA PHE A 129 35.92 -9.13 -32.07
C PHE A 129 35.62 -9.98 -33.31
N ILE A 130 35.29 -9.33 -34.44
CA ILE A 130 35.09 -10.01 -35.73
C ILE A 130 36.39 -10.67 -36.20
N LYS A 131 37.55 -10.03 -35.99
CA LYS A 131 38.85 -10.60 -36.38
C LYS A 131 39.31 -11.75 -35.46
N HIS A 132 38.97 -11.73 -34.18
CA HIS A 132 39.39 -12.76 -33.21
C HIS A 132 38.33 -12.98 -32.10
N PRO A 133 37.34 -13.87 -32.30
CA PRO A 133 36.18 -13.99 -31.39
C PRO A 133 36.50 -14.57 -30.00
N VAL A 134 37.66 -15.21 -29.79
CA VAL A 134 37.95 -15.99 -28.57
C VAL A 134 38.93 -15.30 -27.59
N LYS A 135 39.52 -14.15 -27.93
CA LYS A 135 40.45 -13.44 -27.00
C LYS A 135 39.74 -12.31 -26.27
N VAL A 136 39.23 -12.59 -25.06
CA VAL A 136 38.79 -11.56 -24.10
C VAL A 136 40.00 -10.73 -23.67
N LYS A 137 40.22 -9.59 -24.35
CA LYS A 137 41.33 -8.69 -24.04
C LYS A 137 41.08 -7.99 -22.71
N ARG A 138 41.97 -8.22 -21.72
CA ARG A 138 42.03 -7.42 -20.49
C ARG A 138 42.08 -5.94 -20.87
N VAL A 139 41.11 -5.17 -20.37
CA VAL A 139 41.00 -3.71 -20.58
C VAL A 139 42.34 -3.05 -20.26
N LYS A 140 43.00 -2.46 -21.27
CA LYS A 140 44.33 -1.83 -21.14
C LYS A 140 44.33 -0.82 -19.99
N GLY A 141 45.40 -0.82 -19.20
CA GLY A 141 45.56 0.00 -17.98
C GLY A 141 45.24 1.48 -18.15
N ALA A 142 45.46 2.04 -19.35
CA ALA A 142 45.12 3.43 -19.67
C ALA A 142 43.62 3.74 -19.53
N GLU A 143 42.71 2.83 -19.88
CA GLU A 143 41.27 3.05 -19.73
C GLU A 143 40.84 2.94 -18.26
N LYS A 144 41.52 2.09 -17.48
CA LYS A 144 41.31 1.98 -16.03
C LYS A 144 41.75 3.27 -15.31
N ILE A 145 42.89 3.84 -15.71
CA ILE A 145 43.41 5.11 -15.20
C ILE A 145 42.47 6.27 -15.56
N LEU A 146 41.99 6.33 -16.81
CA LEU A 146 41.06 7.39 -17.24
C LEU A 146 39.70 7.28 -16.54
N ARG A 147 39.19 6.05 -16.33
CA ARG A 147 37.97 5.80 -15.53
C ARG A 147 38.17 6.17 -14.06
N GLN A 148 39.36 5.94 -13.49
CA GLN A 148 39.69 6.33 -12.12
C GLN A 148 39.78 7.85 -11.98
N GLN A 149 40.44 8.55 -12.90
CA GLN A 149 40.49 10.02 -12.90
C GLN A 149 39.10 10.64 -13.03
N VAL A 150 38.26 10.14 -13.96
CA VAL A 150 36.86 10.62 -14.10
C VAL A 150 36.03 10.33 -12.85
N ARG A 151 36.19 9.16 -12.21
CA ARG A 151 35.52 8.87 -10.93
C ARG A 151 36.03 9.77 -9.81
N HIS A 152 37.33 10.07 -9.78
CA HIS A 152 37.94 10.92 -8.77
C HIS A 152 37.49 12.39 -8.91
N ASP A 153 37.38 12.90 -10.14
CA ASP A 153 36.88 14.25 -10.42
C ASP A 153 35.38 14.37 -10.15
N ILE A 154 34.59 13.36 -10.52
CA ILE A 154 33.17 13.29 -10.14
C ILE A 154 33.06 13.25 -8.61
N ARG A 155 33.87 12.45 -7.91
CA ARG A 155 33.89 12.42 -6.44
C ARG A 155 34.29 13.77 -5.86
N ARG A 156 35.33 14.45 -6.35
CA ARG A 156 35.70 15.80 -5.88
C ARG A 156 34.60 16.83 -6.11
N LEU A 157 33.92 16.80 -7.26
CA LEU A 157 32.78 17.69 -7.54
C LEU A 157 31.56 17.36 -6.69
N THR A 158 31.36 16.08 -6.35
CA THR A 158 30.27 15.62 -5.46
C THR A 158 30.60 15.97 -4.01
N ILE A 159 31.84 15.78 -3.55
CA ILE A 159 32.32 16.14 -2.22
C ILE A 159 32.29 17.66 -2.01
N ARG A 160 32.67 18.47 -3.01
CA ARG A 160 32.48 19.94 -2.95
C ARG A 160 30.99 20.35 -2.91
N LYS A 161 30.08 19.54 -3.47
CA LYS A 161 28.63 19.72 -3.29
C LYS A 161 28.14 19.24 -1.92
N ILE A 162 28.75 18.18 -1.36
CA ILE A 162 28.43 17.64 -0.04
C ILE A 162 28.88 18.61 1.08
N TYR A 163 30.06 19.22 0.98
CA TYR A 163 30.50 20.27 1.91
C TYR A 163 29.83 21.63 1.69
N ARG A 164 29.04 21.77 0.62
CA ARG A 164 28.04 22.83 0.43
C ARG A 164 26.61 22.29 0.54
N PHE A 165 26.38 21.23 1.31
CA PHE A 165 25.01 20.87 1.66
C PHE A 165 24.41 22.06 2.42
N PRO A 166 23.34 22.68 1.91
CA PRO A 166 22.72 23.79 2.60
C PRO A 166 22.22 23.27 3.96
N PHE A 167 22.44 24.06 5.00
CA PHE A 167 21.90 23.88 6.36
C PHE A 167 20.40 23.50 6.36
N GLU A 168 19.69 23.79 5.27
CA GLU A 168 18.32 23.41 4.94
C GLU A 168 18.04 21.88 4.88
N VAL A 169 19.04 21.02 4.58
CA VAL A 169 18.86 19.55 4.58
C VAL A 169 18.98 18.97 6.00
N ILE A 170 19.88 19.51 6.83
CA ILE A 170 19.92 19.18 8.26
C ILE A 170 18.61 19.67 8.92
N GLU A 171 18.12 20.84 8.52
CA GLU A 171 16.80 21.33 8.94
C GLU A 171 15.63 20.50 8.37
N SER A 172 15.78 19.82 7.22
CA SER A 172 14.76 18.92 6.68
C SER A 172 14.71 17.58 7.42
N ILE A 173 15.86 17.05 7.86
CA ILE A 173 15.95 15.87 8.72
C ILE A 173 15.36 16.19 10.10
N GLY A 174 15.68 17.36 10.68
CA GLY A 174 15.06 17.82 11.93
C GLY A 174 13.53 17.95 11.81
N ARG A 175 13.03 18.46 10.66
CA ARG A 175 11.59 18.51 10.36
C ARG A 175 10.97 17.12 10.17
N PHE A 176 11.69 16.16 9.59
CA PHE A 176 11.27 14.76 9.46
C PHE A 176 11.10 14.11 10.84
N TRP A 177 12.09 14.24 11.73
CA TRP A 177 12.01 13.74 13.10
C TRP A 177 10.92 14.42 13.91
N LYS A 178 10.72 15.74 13.73
CA LYS A 178 9.61 16.46 14.36
C LYS A 178 8.24 15.95 13.89
N ARG A 179 8.08 15.67 12.59
CA ARG A 179 6.86 15.05 12.03
C ARG A 179 6.66 13.63 12.55
N ARG A 180 7.74 12.84 12.66
CA ARG A 180 7.70 11.47 13.19
C ARG A 180 7.35 11.45 14.68
N LYS A 181 7.85 12.41 15.47
CA LYS A 181 7.47 12.60 16.88
C LYS A 181 5.99 12.96 17.02
N ILE A 182 5.48 13.87 16.19
CA ILE A 182 4.04 14.21 16.15
C ILE A 182 3.21 12.97 15.79
N TRP A 183 3.65 12.19 14.80
CA TRP A 183 3.00 10.95 14.41
C TRP A 183 3.00 9.90 15.54
N LEU A 184 4.14 9.72 16.24
CA LEU A 184 4.24 8.85 17.41
C LEU A 184 3.33 9.30 18.57
N ILE A 185 3.24 10.60 18.84
CA ILE A 185 2.31 11.14 19.84
C ILE A 185 0.86 10.84 19.43
N HIS A 186 0.53 10.98 18.14
CA HIS A 186 -0.80 10.59 17.63
C HIS A 186 -1.05 9.08 17.73
N LEU A 187 -0.03 8.24 17.48
CA LEU A 187 -0.11 6.80 17.63
C LEU A 187 -0.34 6.40 19.11
N LEU A 188 0.44 6.96 20.04
CA LEU A 188 0.28 6.74 21.48
C LEU A 188 -1.07 7.25 21.99
N LYS A 189 -1.53 8.40 21.51
CA LYS A 189 -2.87 8.90 21.83
C LYS A 189 -3.96 7.96 21.29
N SER A 190 -3.77 7.43 20.08
CA SER A 190 -4.66 6.42 19.50
C SER A 190 -4.70 5.12 20.34
N ILE A 191 -3.60 4.76 21.00
CA ILE A 191 -3.56 3.62 21.93
C ILE A 191 -4.37 3.93 23.21
N SER A 192 -4.23 5.12 23.79
CA SER A 192 -5.04 5.53 24.95
C SER A 192 -6.54 5.61 24.60
N ASP A 193 -6.86 6.19 23.44
CA ASP A 193 -8.21 6.23 22.90
C ASP A 193 -8.74 4.80 22.72
N PHE A 194 -7.93 3.87 22.22
CA PHE A 194 -8.27 2.45 22.10
C PHE A 194 -8.60 1.80 23.45
N PHE A 195 -7.80 2.02 24.50
CA PHE A 195 -8.10 1.51 25.85
C PHE A 195 -9.36 2.15 26.47
N SER A 196 -9.61 3.44 26.22
CA SER A 196 -10.86 4.07 26.64
C SER A 196 -12.08 3.44 25.97
N LEU A 197 -11.92 2.99 24.73
CA LEU A 197 -12.96 2.37 23.92
C LEU A 197 -13.18 0.90 24.31
N ILE A 198 -12.13 0.18 24.69
CA ILE A 198 -12.24 -1.13 25.35
C ILE A 198 -13.08 -0.99 26.62
N ARG A 199 -12.75 -0.02 27.49
CA ARG A 199 -13.53 0.23 28.72
C ARG A 199 -14.98 0.59 28.41
N TYR A 200 -15.22 1.39 27.37
CA TYR A 200 -16.56 1.71 26.90
C TYR A 200 -17.32 0.44 26.48
N ILE A 201 -16.74 -0.41 25.62
CA ILE A 201 -17.38 -1.66 25.17
C ILE A 201 -17.60 -2.63 26.33
N HIS A 202 -16.65 -2.71 27.26
CA HIS A 202 -16.77 -3.55 28.44
C HIS A 202 -17.96 -3.13 29.32
N LYS A 203 -18.24 -1.82 29.41
CA LYS A 203 -19.39 -1.27 30.15
C LYS A 203 -20.74 -1.65 29.53
N TYR A 204 -20.82 -1.89 28.22
CA TYR A 204 -22.08 -2.22 27.54
C TYR A 204 -22.15 -3.68 27.07
N LYS A 205 -22.78 -4.52 27.89
CA LYS A 205 -22.96 -5.97 27.66
C LYS A 205 -23.55 -6.32 26.28
N GLU A 206 -24.51 -5.54 25.78
CA GLU A 206 -25.18 -5.79 24.49
C GLU A 206 -24.22 -5.68 23.28
N PHE A 207 -23.32 -4.68 23.31
CA PHE A 207 -22.33 -4.51 22.26
C PHE A 207 -21.30 -5.65 22.28
N ARG A 208 -20.84 -6.06 23.46
CA ARG A 208 -19.89 -7.18 23.61
C ARG A 208 -20.42 -8.45 22.96
N ASN A 209 -21.66 -8.82 23.27
CA ASN A 209 -22.28 -10.03 22.69
C ASN A 209 -22.42 -9.89 21.17
N SER A 210 -22.81 -8.72 20.67
CA SER A 210 -22.94 -8.47 19.23
C SER A 210 -21.59 -8.59 18.50
N TYR A 211 -20.50 -8.11 19.08
CA TYR A 211 -19.16 -8.26 18.52
C TYR A 211 -18.68 -9.70 18.56
N LEU A 212 -18.88 -10.42 19.67
CA LEU A 212 -18.51 -11.84 19.78
C LEU A 212 -19.25 -12.69 18.74
N ILE A 213 -20.57 -12.52 18.61
CA ILE A 213 -21.37 -13.23 17.61
C ILE A 213 -20.91 -12.86 16.19
N THR A 214 -20.56 -11.60 15.96
CA THR A 214 -20.03 -11.14 14.66
C THR A 214 -18.68 -11.80 14.35
N SER A 215 -17.80 -11.90 15.35
CA SER A 215 -16.52 -12.59 15.24
C SER A 215 -16.73 -14.06 14.93
N ILE A 216 -17.52 -14.79 15.73
CA ILE A 216 -17.79 -16.23 15.54
C ILE A 216 -18.30 -16.48 14.12
N ASN A 217 -19.37 -15.78 13.71
CA ASN A 217 -19.93 -15.95 12.37
C ASN A 217 -18.91 -15.62 11.27
N SER A 218 -18.08 -14.60 11.45
CA SER A 218 -17.09 -14.22 10.44
C SER A 218 -15.91 -15.21 10.40
N THR A 219 -15.48 -15.76 11.55
CA THR A 219 -14.46 -16.82 11.64
C THR A 219 -14.95 -18.10 10.97
N THR A 220 -16.17 -18.54 11.25
CA THR A 220 -16.79 -19.71 10.61
C THR A 220 -16.79 -19.57 9.09
N LEU A 221 -17.22 -18.40 8.59
CA LEU A 221 -17.28 -18.14 7.15
C LEU A 221 -15.90 -17.92 6.53
N PHE A 222 -14.93 -17.39 7.28
CA PHE A 222 -13.53 -17.30 6.86
C PHE A 222 -12.96 -18.70 6.62
N ILE A 223 -13.10 -19.60 7.60
CA ILE A 223 -12.60 -20.97 7.49
C ILE A 223 -13.28 -21.69 6.33
N LEU A 224 -14.61 -21.63 6.25
CA LEU A 224 -15.36 -22.27 5.17
C LEU A 224 -14.95 -21.74 3.80
N ALA A 225 -14.78 -20.43 3.66
CA ALA A 225 -14.33 -19.80 2.42
C ALA A 225 -12.90 -20.22 2.05
N PHE A 226 -11.99 -20.27 3.01
CA PHE A 226 -10.63 -20.77 2.80
C PHE A 226 -10.64 -22.21 2.29
N LEU A 227 -11.31 -23.12 3.01
CA LEU A 227 -11.37 -24.54 2.64
C LEU A 227 -11.95 -24.71 1.23
N THR A 228 -13.06 -24.02 0.93
CA THR A 228 -13.69 -24.08 -0.39
C THR A 228 -12.73 -23.66 -1.49
N VAL A 229 -12.07 -22.51 -1.32
CA VAL A 229 -11.14 -21.97 -2.34
C VAL A 229 -9.87 -22.81 -2.45
N TYR A 230 -9.33 -23.28 -1.32
CA TYR A 230 -8.13 -24.12 -1.29
C TYR A 230 -8.36 -25.44 -2.02
N PHE A 231 -9.42 -26.17 -1.69
CA PHE A 231 -9.72 -27.43 -2.37
C PHE A 231 -10.13 -27.24 -3.82
N PHE A 232 -10.81 -26.14 -4.15
CA PHE A 232 -11.04 -25.78 -5.54
C PHE A 232 -9.73 -25.55 -6.31
N ASN A 233 -8.76 -24.84 -5.73
CA ASN A 233 -7.42 -24.69 -6.30
C ASN A 233 -6.73 -26.03 -6.52
N GLN A 234 -6.71 -26.90 -5.51
CA GLN A 234 -6.05 -28.20 -5.61
C GLN A 234 -6.74 -29.09 -6.65
N TYR A 235 -8.07 -29.10 -6.70
CA TYR A 235 -8.83 -29.87 -7.67
C TYR A 235 -8.49 -29.47 -9.11
N ILE A 236 -8.43 -28.17 -9.40
CA ILE A 236 -8.03 -27.67 -10.72
C ILE A 236 -6.60 -28.10 -11.08
N THR A 237 -5.66 -28.01 -10.13
CA THR A 237 -4.27 -28.44 -10.33
C THR A 237 -4.18 -29.95 -10.63
N ILE A 238 -4.95 -30.77 -9.91
CA ILE A 238 -4.99 -32.24 -10.11
C ILE A 238 -5.61 -32.58 -11.47
N LEU A 239 -6.75 -31.96 -11.83
CA LEU A 239 -7.37 -32.15 -13.14
C LEU A 239 -6.40 -31.83 -14.27
N THR A 240 -5.66 -30.74 -14.10
CA THR A 240 -4.65 -30.31 -15.06
C THR A 240 -3.49 -31.30 -15.14
N ALA A 241 -3.04 -31.85 -14.01
CA ALA A 241 -1.98 -32.86 -13.99
C ALA A 241 -2.41 -34.18 -14.62
N SER A 242 -3.64 -34.62 -14.37
CA SER A 242 -4.24 -35.81 -15.00
C SER A 242 -4.30 -35.67 -16.52
N ALA A 243 -4.55 -34.46 -17.05
CA ALA A 243 -4.49 -34.21 -18.50
C ALA A 243 -3.07 -34.36 -19.12
N PHE A 244 -2.02 -34.44 -18.29
CA PHE A 244 -0.65 -34.73 -18.71
C PHE A 244 -0.16 -36.11 -18.23
N ASP A 245 -1.07 -36.99 -17.79
CA ASP A 245 -0.76 -38.32 -17.23
C ASP A 245 0.23 -38.26 -16.05
N ILE A 246 0.19 -37.18 -15.28
CA ILE A 246 1.03 -36.99 -14.10
C ILE A 246 0.24 -37.44 -12.86
N PRO A 247 0.63 -38.56 -12.21
CA PRO A 247 -0.06 -39.03 -11.02
C PRO A 247 0.08 -38.00 -9.90
N ALA A 248 -0.98 -37.85 -9.11
CA ALA A 248 -1.06 -36.90 -8.01
C ALA A 248 -1.68 -37.56 -6.78
N VAL A 249 -1.19 -37.25 -5.59
CA VAL A 249 -1.80 -37.67 -4.32
C VAL A 249 -2.25 -36.43 -3.56
N LEU A 250 -3.56 -36.29 -3.37
CA LEU A 250 -4.14 -35.18 -2.62
C LEU A 250 -4.17 -35.49 -1.13
N TYR A 251 -3.38 -34.75 -0.35
CA TYR A 251 -3.48 -34.70 1.11
C TYR A 251 -4.23 -33.44 1.55
N SER A 252 -4.62 -33.39 2.84
CA SER A 252 -5.31 -32.22 3.39
C SER A 252 -4.48 -30.92 3.33
N TYR A 253 -3.15 -31.05 3.29
CA TYR A 253 -2.19 -29.96 3.42
C TYR A 253 -1.37 -29.68 2.15
N ARG A 254 -1.29 -30.62 1.20
CA ARG A 254 -0.56 -30.43 -0.08
C ARG A 254 -0.99 -31.45 -1.13
N ILE A 255 -0.65 -31.17 -2.40
CA ILE A 255 -0.56 -32.20 -3.43
C ILE A 255 0.86 -32.78 -3.38
N PHE A 256 0.96 -34.10 -3.37
CA PHE A 256 2.21 -34.84 -3.50
C PHE A 256 2.31 -35.45 -4.89
N TRP A 257 3.48 -35.34 -5.50
CA TRP A 257 3.76 -35.85 -6.84
C TRP A 257 4.69 -37.07 -6.71
N PRO A 258 4.19 -38.32 -6.86
CA PRO A 258 4.97 -39.55 -6.74
C PRO A 258 5.80 -39.82 -8.02
N LEU A 259 6.50 -38.79 -8.52
CA LEU A 259 7.36 -38.90 -9.70
C LEU A 259 8.81 -38.61 -9.33
N TYR A 260 9.72 -39.27 -10.06
CA TYR A 260 11.14 -38.98 -9.98
C TYR A 260 11.44 -37.61 -10.59
N THR A 261 12.40 -36.87 -10.03
CA THR A 261 12.76 -35.49 -10.42
C THR A 261 13.09 -35.34 -11.92
N TYR A 262 13.50 -36.43 -12.58
CA TYR A 262 13.90 -36.47 -13.98
C TYR A 262 12.94 -37.27 -14.87
N SER A 263 11.67 -37.40 -14.47
CA SER A 263 10.66 -38.05 -15.31
C SER A 263 10.49 -37.30 -16.64
N THR A 264 10.41 -38.03 -17.74
CA THR A 264 10.14 -37.50 -19.09
C THR A 264 8.76 -36.82 -19.19
N LEU A 265 7.85 -37.13 -18.25
CA LEU A 265 6.54 -36.50 -18.14
C LEU A 265 6.62 -35.02 -17.75
N TYR A 266 7.71 -34.58 -17.09
CA TYR A 266 7.94 -33.18 -16.75
C TYR A 266 8.44 -32.38 -17.95
N SER A 267 7.58 -32.24 -18.95
CA SER A 267 7.76 -31.25 -20.00
C SER A 267 7.61 -29.84 -19.43
N ARG A 268 8.32 -28.89 -20.03
CA ARG A 268 8.21 -27.46 -19.68
C ARG A 268 6.77 -26.97 -19.69
N MET A 269 5.99 -27.40 -20.69
CA MET A 269 4.58 -27.01 -20.81
C MET A 269 3.73 -27.58 -19.67
N ALA A 270 3.93 -28.86 -19.33
CA ALA A 270 3.22 -29.50 -18.22
C ALA A 270 3.48 -28.75 -16.90
N LEU A 271 4.73 -28.42 -16.59
CA LEU A 271 5.08 -27.68 -15.37
C LEU A 271 4.42 -26.29 -15.31
N ILE A 272 4.47 -25.53 -16.42
CA ILE A 272 3.84 -24.21 -16.49
C ILE A 272 2.33 -24.31 -16.23
N VAL A 273 1.67 -25.25 -16.91
CA VAL A 273 0.21 -25.37 -16.92
C VAL A 273 -0.29 -25.98 -15.61
N ILE A 274 0.36 -27.01 -15.06
CA ILE A 274 -0.03 -27.64 -13.79
C ILE A 274 0.11 -26.66 -12.63
N PHE A 275 1.28 -26.05 -12.44
CA PHE A 275 1.50 -25.15 -11.31
C PHE A 275 0.79 -23.79 -11.48
N GLY A 276 0.45 -23.41 -12.72
CA GLY A 276 -0.20 -22.14 -13.02
C GLY A 276 -1.73 -22.19 -13.00
N SER A 277 -2.32 -23.28 -13.48
CA SER A 277 -3.77 -23.43 -13.70
C SER A 277 -4.59 -23.09 -12.45
N GLY A 278 -4.28 -23.72 -11.31
CA GLY A 278 -4.95 -23.48 -10.04
C GLY A 278 -4.96 -22.00 -9.64
N PRO A 279 -3.79 -21.37 -9.45
CA PRO A 279 -3.68 -19.95 -9.12
C PRO A 279 -4.43 -19.04 -10.11
N PHE A 280 -4.26 -19.24 -11.42
CA PHE A 280 -4.90 -18.39 -12.44
C PHE A 280 -6.43 -18.53 -12.40
N ILE A 281 -6.95 -19.76 -12.27
CA ILE A 281 -8.39 -20.00 -12.13
C ILE A 281 -8.92 -19.40 -10.82
N CYS A 282 -8.16 -19.48 -9.73
CA CYS A 282 -8.51 -18.79 -8.48
C CYS A 282 -8.59 -17.27 -8.64
N LEU A 283 -7.70 -16.65 -9.42
CA LEU A 283 -7.79 -15.22 -9.68
C LEU A 283 -9.09 -14.85 -10.40
N ILE A 284 -9.46 -15.61 -11.44
CA ILE A 284 -10.71 -15.44 -12.19
C ILE A 284 -11.91 -15.63 -11.25
N THR A 285 -11.93 -16.73 -10.50
CA THR A 285 -12.97 -17.05 -9.52
C THR A 285 -13.08 -15.98 -8.44
N GLY A 286 -11.97 -15.38 -7.99
CA GLY A 286 -11.97 -14.26 -7.05
C GLY A 286 -12.71 -13.03 -7.58
N VAL A 287 -12.52 -12.69 -8.86
CA VAL A 287 -13.26 -11.60 -9.52
C VAL A 287 -14.75 -11.93 -9.64
N VAL A 288 -15.09 -13.16 -10.02
CA VAL A 288 -16.49 -13.62 -10.12
C VAL A 288 -17.18 -13.59 -8.75
N LEU A 289 -16.56 -14.15 -7.71
CA LEU A 289 -17.07 -14.13 -6.33
C LEU A 289 -17.24 -12.71 -5.80
N TYR A 290 -16.33 -11.79 -6.12
CA TYR A 290 -16.48 -10.39 -5.75
C TYR A 290 -17.66 -9.71 -6.46
N ARG A 291 -17.89 -10.00 -7.75
CA ARG A 291 -19.09 -9.52 -8.47
C ARG A 291 -20.37 -10.07 -7.85
N LEU A 292 -20.39 -11.37 -7.53
CA LEU A 292 -21.51 -12.00 -6.82
C LEU A 292 -21.74 -11.37 -5.44
N TYR A 293 -20.68 -11.02 -4.72
CA TYR A 293 -20.78 -10.27 -3.46
C TYR A 293 -21.48 -8.92 -3.65
N ILE A 294 -21.14 -8.15 -4.69
CA ILE A 294 -21.77 -6.85 -4.95
C ILE A 294 -23.28 -7.00 -5.16
N TRP A 295 -23.72 -8.08 -5.80
CA TRP A 295 -25.13 -8.42 -5.96
C TRP A 295 -25.77 -8.90 -4.64
N ALA A 296 -25.11 -9.80 -3.92
CA ALA A 296 -25.64 -10.42 -2.70
C ALA A 296 -25.68 -9.48 -1.48
N ARG A 297 -24.88 -8.40 -1.46
CA ARG A 297 -24.69 -7.53 -0.28
C ARG A 297 -25.96 -6.93 0.31
N PHE A 298 -27.02 -6.81 -0.49
CA PHE A 298 -28.32 -6.27 -0.05
C PHE A 298 -29.36 -7.33 0.31
N ARG A 299 -29.17 -8.59 -0.09
CA ARG A 299 -30.17 -9.66 0.05
C ARG A 299 -29.83 -10.61 1.19
N PHE A 300 -28.61 -11.12 1.21
CA PHE A 300 -28.23 -12.24 2.07
C PHE A 300 -27.14 -11.84 3.05
N VAL A 301 -27.44 -12.02 4.35
CA VAL A 301 -26.58 -11.59 5.46
C VAL A 301 -25.26 -12.38 5.55
N TYR A 302 -25.36 -13.71 5.52
CA TYR A 302 -24.19 -14.57 5.70
C TYR A 302 -23.46 -14.79 4.38
N LEU A 303 -24.20 -15.03 3.29
CA LEU A 303 -23.63 -15.22 1.96
C LEU A 303 -22.74 -14.06 1.52
N LYS A 304 -23.11 -12.79 1.79
CA LYS A 304 -22.24 -11.65 1.46
C LYS A 304 -20.90 -11.67 2.22
N THR A 305 -20.90 -12.17 3.46
CA THR A 305 -19.65 -12.29 4.24
C THR A 305 -18.81 -13.45 3.69
N PHE A 306 -19.44 -14.58 3.39
CA PHE A 306 -18.79 -15.74 2.76
C PHE A 306 -18.15 -15.37 1.42
N LEU A 307 -18.91 -14.78 0.49
CA LEU A 307 -18.41 -14.38 -0.84
C LEU A 307 -17.26 -13.37 -0.75
N LEU A 308 -17.34 -12.44 0.22
CA LEU A 308 -16.25 -11.49 0.44
C LEU A 308 -14.97 -12.20 0.90
N TRP A 309 -15.04 -13.09 1.89
CA TRP A 309 -13.90 -13.88 2.33
C TRP A 309 -13.37 -14.81 1.22
N ALA A 310 -14.25 -15.49 0.50
CA ALA A 310 -13.89 -16.38 -0.59
C ALA A 310 -13.18 -15.63 -1.72
N SER A 311 -13.64 -14.42 -2.08
CA SER A 311 -12.94 -13.57 -3.04
C SER A 311 -11.53 -13.17 -2.57
N ILE A 312 -11.36 -12.87 -1.28
CA ILE A 312 -10.07 -12.51 -0.68
C ILE A 312 -9.13 -13.72 -0.69
N HIS A 313 -9.61 -14.90 -0.30
CA HIS A 313 -8.82 -16.13 -0.33
C HIS A 313 -8.44 -16.53 -1.75
N ALA A 314 -9.32 -16.37 -2.73
CA ALA A 314 -9.05 -16.72 -4.13
C ALA A 314 -7.98 -15.81 -4.74
N VAL A 315 -8.03 -14.51 -4.44
CA VAL A 315 -6.96 -13.55 -4.77
C VAL A 315 -5.64 -13.92 -4.06
N ASN A 316 -5.71 -14.37 -2.81
CA ASN A 316 -4.52 -14.81 -2.06
C ASN A 316 -3.93 -16.11 -2.62
N MET A 317 -4.74 -17.03 -3.14
CA MET A 317 -4.25 -18.23 -3.85
C MET A 317 -3.48 -17.90 -5.12
N PHE A 318 -3.63 -16.69 -5.67
CA PHE A 318 -2.82 -16.22 -6.79
C PHE A 318 -1.62 -15.41 -6.31
N PHE A 319 -1.84 -14.20 -5.76
CA PHE A 319 -0.75 -13.29 -5.41
C PHE A 319 0.00 -13.75 -4.15
N GLY A 320 -0.73 -14.28 -3.16
CA GLY A 320 -0.13 -14.81 -1.94
C GLY A 320 0.68 -16.08 -2.23
N ALA A 321 0.15 -17.01 -3.02
CA ALA A 321 0.88 -18.21 -3.43
C ALA A 321 2.14 -17.87 -4.23
N TYR A 322 2.11 -16.84 -5.08
CA TYR A 322 3.32 -16.37 -5.76
C TYR A 322 4.37 -15.85 -4.77
N ILE A 323 3.97 -14.98 -3.83
CA ILE A 323 4.88 -14.45 -2.80
C ILE A 323 5.50 -15.60 -1.99
N VAL A 324 4.68 -16.57 -1.58
CA VAL A 324 5.14 -17.77 -0.88
C VAL A 324 6.11 -18.55 -1.74
N GLY A 325 5.78 -18.80 -3.01
CA GLY A 325 6.61 -19.55 -3.93
C GLY A 325 7.98 -18.92 -4.15
N VAL A 326 8.07 -17.58 -4.25
CA VAL A 326 9.36 -16.89 -4.31
C VAL A 326 10.21 -17.13 -3.05
N ILE A 327 9.57 -17.15 -1.87
CA ILE A 327 10.27 -17.33 -0.59
C ILE A 327 10.70 -18.78 -0.38
N THR A 328 9.84 -19.74 -0.75
CA THR A 328 10.01 -21.18 -0.47
C THR A 328 10.62 -21.96 -1.64
N ARG A 329 10.66 -21.36 -2.83
CA ARG A 329 11.09 -21.97 -4.11
C ARG A 329 10.27 -23.20 -4.50
N THR A 330 8.96 -23.14 -4.28
CA THR A 330 8.02 -24.22 -4.57
C THR A 330 6.66 -23.70 -5.05
N GLY A 331 5.89 -24.59 -5.69
CA GLY A 331 4.53 -24.30 -6.13
C GLY A 331 4.47 -23.32 -7.31
N PHE A 332 3.71 -22.23 -7.17
CA PHE A 332 3.38 -21.33 -8.27
C PHE A 332 4.59 -20.62 -8.90
N ILE A 333 5.71 -20.51 -8.17
CA ILE A 333 6.96 -19.93 -8.72
C ILE A 333 7.51 -20.73 -9.89
N TYR A 334 7.28 -22.05 -9.94
CA TYR A 334 7.72 -22.89 -11.06
C TYR A 334 7.11 -22.42 -12.37
N THR A 335 5.86 -21.95 -12.37
CA THR A 335 5.24 -21.41 -13.58
C THR A 335 6.07 -20.29 -14.18
N THR A 336 6.56 -19.34 -13.37
CA THR A 336 7.34 -18.21 -13.89
C THR A 336 8.80 -18.56 -14.17
N GLU A 337 9.43 -19.40 -13.34
CA GLU A 337 10.80 -19.89 -13.57
C GLU A 337 10.89 -20.57 -14.96
N TRP A 338 9.95 -21.48 -15.24
CA TRP A 338 9.89 -22.19 -16.51
C TRP A 338 9.37 -21.31 -17.67
N LEU A 339 8.51 -20.33 -17.42
CA LEU A 339 8.02 -19.42 -18.47
C LEU A 339 9.13 -18.49 -18.98
N PHE A 340 9.96 -17.94 -18.10
CA PHE A 340 10.97 -16.93 -18.47
C PHE A 340 12.39 -17.49 -18.67
N PHE A 341 12.60 -18.81 -18.49
CA PHE A 341 13.94 -19.41 -18.44
C PHE A 341 14.84 -18.70 -17.43
N SER A 342 14.23 -18.33 -16.31
CA SER A 342 14.81 -17.38 -15.39
C SER A 342 15.82 -18.07 -14.49
N ASN A 343 17.01 -17.49 -14.37
CA ASN A 343 17.90 -17.82 -13.27
C ASN A 343 17.38 -17.18 -11.98
N ILE A 344 17.82 -17.72 -10.84
CA ILE A 344 17.42 -17.27 -9.51
C ILE A 344 17.53 -15.73 -9.39
N PHE A 345 16.39 -15.06 -9.18
CA PHE A 345 16.24 -13.60 -9.02
C PHE A 345 16.33 -12.74 -10.28
N ASP A 346 15.85 -13.20 -11.43
CA ASP A 346 15.73 -12.26 -12.54
C ASP A 346 14.73 -11.14 -12.26
N VAL A 347 14.89 -10.08 -13.05
CA VAL A 347 14.20 -8.81 -12.88
C VAL A 347 12.68 -8.99 -12.96
N GLU A 348 12.21 -9.94 -13.77
CA GLU A 348 10.82 -10.30 -13.98
C GLU A 348 10.18 -10.84 -12.69
N GLU A 349 10.84 -11.78 -11.99
CA GLU A 349 10.33 -12.35 -10.74
C GLU A 349 10.16 -11.27 -9.66
N ILE A 350 11.15 -10.40 -9.54
CA ILE A 350 11.17 -9.30 -8.58
C ILE A 350 10.06 -8.29 -8.90
N ILE A 351 9.88 -7.94 -10.18
CA ILE A 351 8.79 -7.03 -10.59
C ILE A 351 7.43 -7.63 -10.28
N PHE A 352 7.22 -8.92 -10.56
CA PHE A 352 5.95 -9.58 -10.29
C PHE A 352 5.69 -9.74 -8.78
N LEU A 353 6.71 -10.03 -7.98
CA LEU A 353 6.63 -10.05 -6.51
C LEU A 353 6.20 -8.70 -5.95
N ILE A 354 6.88 -7.62 -6.35
CA ILE A 354 6.55 -6.25 -5.90
C ILE A 354 5.13 -5.89 -6.32
N THR A 355 4.76 -6.21 -7.57
CA THR A 355 3.41 -5.98 -8.10
C THR A 355 2.35 -6.72 -7.28
N SER A 356 2.61 -7.99 -6.93
CA SER A 356 1.72 -8.83 -6.12
C SER A 356 1.47 -8.22 -4.74
N ILE A 357 2.53 -7.79 -4.04
CA ILE A 357 2.42 -7.13 -2.74
C ILE A 357 1.62 -5.84 -2.86
N VAL A 358 1.92 -5.00 -3.85
CA VAL A 358 1.21 -3.73 -4.07
C VAL A 358 -0.27 -3.95 -4.35
N ILE A 359 -0.63 -4.93 -5.20
CA ILE A 359 -2.04 -5.26 -5.49
C ILE A 359 -2.76 -5.73 -4.23
N MET A 360 -2.17 -6.63 -3.44
CA MET A 360 -2.76 -7.09 -2.18
C MET A 360 -2.99 -5.94 -1.19
N LEU A 361 -2.03 -5.02 -1.08
CA LEU A 361 -2.17 -3.84 -0.22
C LEU A 361 -3.31 -2.92 -0.68
N ILE A 362 -3.42 -2.69 -2.00
CA ILE A 362 -4.49 -1.90 -2.60
C ILE A 362 -5.85 -2.55 -2.35
N LEU A 363 -5.96 -3.87 -2.52
CA LEU A 363 -7.19 -4.61 -2.27
C LEU A 363 -7.59 -4.54 -0.80
N GLY A 364 -6.63 -4.66 0.12
CA GLY A 364 -6.86 -4.46 1.55
C GLY A 364 -7.41 -3.08 1.90
N PHE A 365 -6.87 -2.04 1.26
CA PHE A 365 -7.36 -0.67 1.47
C PHE A 365 -8.83 -0.51 1.03
N HIS A 366 -9.22 -1.14 -0.07
CA HIS A 366 -10.59 -1.08 -0.61
C HIS A 366 -11.57 -2.02 0.11
N SER A 367 -11.09 -3.15 0.65
CA SER A 367 -11.93 -4.15 1.33
C SER A 367 -12.57 -3.61 2.61
N THR A 368 -11.94 -2.64 3.29
CA THR A 368 -12.49 -1.96 4.48
C THR A 368 -13.96 -1.56 4.28
N LYS A 369 -14.25 -0.88 3.17
CA LYS A 369 -15.61 -0.39 2.86
C LYS A 369 -16.57 -1.57 2.68
N GLN A 370 -16.09 -2.65 2.10
CA GLN A 370 -16.87 -3.85 1.83
C GLN A 370 -17.21 -4.60 3.12
N PHE A 371 -16.27 -4.74 4.05
CA PHE A 371 -16.54 -5.30 5.38
C PHE A 371 -17.57 -4.49 6.17
N LEU A 372 -17.57 -3.16 6.01
CA LEU A 372 -18.61 -2.31 6.59
C LEU A 372 -19.97 -2.56 5.93
N TYR A 373 -20.07 -2.66 4.61
CA TYR A 373 -21.34 -3.05 3.96
C TYR A 373 -21.80 -4.46 4.33
N ALA A 374 -20.87 -5.34 4.71
CA ALA A 374 -21.20 -6.68 5.21
C ALA A 374 -21.81 -6.70 6.62
N SER A 375 -21.95 -5.56 7.31
CA SER A 375 -22.65 -5.52 8.61
C SER A 375 -24.15 -5.71 8.46
N ASN A 376 -24.76 -6.16 9.56
CA ASN A 376 -26.20 -6.36 9.68
C ASN A 376 -26.87 -5.25 10.48
N SER A 377 -26.10 -4.47 11.24
CA SER A 377 -26.63 -3.44 12.12
C SER A 377 -25.94 -2.10 11.87
N PRO A 378 -26.71 -1.01 11.63
CA PRO A 378 -26.15 0.31 11.45
C PRO A 378 -25.53 0.86 12.74
N LYS A 379 -26.08 0.51 13.91
CA LYS A 379 -25.56 0.95 15.23
C LYS A 379 -24.10 0.57 15.41
N ILE A 380 -23.72 -0.63 14.96
CA ILE A 380 -22.36 -1.17 15.14
C ILE A 380 -21.33 -0.50 14.20
N ILE A 381 -21.78 0.22 13.16
CA ILE A 381 -20.90 0.92 12.21
C ILE A 381 -20.75 2.41 12.54
N GLU A 382 -21.31 2.85 13.66
CA GLU A 382 -21.15 4.22 14.12
C GLU A 382 -19.66 4.59 14.16
N PRO A 383 -19.27 5.79 13.67
CA PRO A 383 -17.85 6.17 13.54
C PRO A 383 -17.04 6.00 14.82
N LYS A 384 -17.67 6.14 15.99
CA LYS A 384 -17.04 5.97 17.30
C LYS A 384 -16.59 4.53 17.56
N ILE A 385 -17.37 3.52 17.16
CA ILE A 385 -17.13 2.11 17.52
C ILE A 385 -16.73 1.24 16.32
N ARG A 386 -16.68 1.82 15.12
CA ARG A 386 -16.34 1.15 13.86
C ARG A 386 -15.01 0.39 13.88
N PHE A 387 -14.02 0.88 14.62
CA PHE A 387 -12.74 0.17 14.77
C PHE A 387 -12.94 -1.24 15.33
N PHE A 388 -13.75 -1.39 16.37
CA PHE A 388 -14.03 -2.69 17.00
C PHE A 388 -14.89 -3.59 16.12
N TYR A 389 -15.78 -3.00 15.32
CA TYR A 389 -16.48 -3.75 14.31
C TYR A 389 -15.50 -4.36 13.29
N ILE A 390 -14.52 -3.61 12.79
CA ILE A 390 -13.52 -4.17 11.87
C ILE A 390 -12.62 -5.18 12.59
N LEU A 391 -12.23 -4.91 13.84
CA LEU A 391 -11.45 -5.85 14.65
C LEU A 391 -12.16 -7.21 14.78
N SER A 392 -13.45 -7.19 15.15
CA SER A 392 -14.29 -8.39 15.30
C SER A 392 -14.66 -9.04 13.96
N LYS A 393 -14.89 -8.26 12.91
CA LYS A 393 -15.30 -8.80 11.61
C LYS A 393 -14.13 -9.30 10.75
N VAL A 394 -12.92 -8.76 10.96
CA VAL A 394 -11.77 -8.95 10.07
C VAL A 394 -10.56 -9.56 10.80
N LEU A 395 -10.00 -8.88 11.80
CA LEU A 395 -8.74 -9.34 12.43
C LEU A 395 -8.92 -10.60 13.26
N ILE A 396 -9.93 -10.62 14.13
CA ILE A 396 -10.22 -11.78 14.99
C ILE A 396 -10.48 -13.03 14.12
N PRO A 397 -11.36 -12.97 13.11
CA PRO A 397 -11.56 -14.07 12.15
C PRO A 397 -10.30 -14.53 11.45
N TRP A 398 -9.43 -13.59 11.04
CA TRP A 398 -8.16 -13.93 10.42
C TRP A 398 -7.21 -14.67 11.39
N ILE A 399 -7.03 -14.17 12.62
CA ILE A 399 -6.17 -14.81 13.63
C ILE A 399 -6.71 -16.20 14.00
N PHE A 400 -7.97 -16.27 14.45
CA PHE A 400 -8.56 -17.52 14.92
C PHE A 400 -8.79 -18.50 13.78
N GLY A 401 -9.18 -18.01 12.59
CA GLY A 401 -9.36 -18.85 11.41
C GLY A 401 -8.05 -19.50 10.98
N ASN A 402 -6.97 -18.74 10.87
CA ASN A 402 -5.64 -19.29 10.57
C ASN A 402 -5.14 -20.23 11.66
N PHE A 403 -5.41 -19.93 12.93
CA PHE A 403 -5.06 -20.84 14.04
C PHE A 403 -5.78 -22.19 13.91
N VAL A 404 -7.08 -22.19 13.64
CA VAL A 404 -7.84 -23.43 13.43
C VAL A 404 -7.32 -24.20 12.21
N LEU A 405 -7.06 -23.51 11.09
CA LEU A 405 -6.49 -24.11 9.87
C LEU A 405 -5.08 -24.68 10.09
N TYR A 406 -4.28 -24.08 10.96
CA TYR A 406 -2.96 -24.59 11.34
C TYR A 406 -3.08 -25.86 12.20
N VAL A 407 -3.96 -25.85 13.21
CA VAL A 407 -4.20 -27.00 14.08
C VAL A 407 -4.76 -28.18 13.28
N MET A 408 -5.66 -27.92 12.34
CA MET A 408 -6.27 -28.94 11.46
C MET A 408 -5.24 -29.77 10.70
N ASN A 409 -4.06 -29.21 10.41
CA ASN A 409 -3.03 -29.86 9.61
C ASN A 409 -1.91 -30.51 10.45
N ILE A 410 -1.96 -30.47 11.78
CA ILE A 410 -0.99 -31.17 12.64
C ILE A 410 -1.10 -32.69 12.42
N PRO A 411 0.00 -33.46 12.26
CA PRO A 411 1.41 -33.06 12.41
C PRO A 411 2.04 -32.43 11.15
N ASN A 412 1.37 -32.54 10.00
CA ASN A 412 1.92 -32.18 8.70
C ASN A 412 1.59 -30.74 8.29
N ASN A 413 2.38 -29.78 8.76
CA ASN A 413 2.25 -28.37 8.39
C ASN A 413 3.35 -27.94 7.40
N PRO A 414 3.11 -27.98 6.08
CA PRO A 414 4.09 -27.52 5.11
C PRO A 414 4.29 -26.00 5.25
N VAL A 415 5.55 -25.58 5.21
CA VAL A 415 5.97 -24.18 5.40
C VAL A 415 5.26 -23.25 4.41
N GLU A 416 5.06 -23.70 3.17
CA GLU A 416 4.33 -23.00 2.13
C GLU A 416 2.91 -22.61 2.56
N LEU A 417 2.16 -23.57 3.10
CA LEU A 417 0.78 -23.36 3.51
C LEU A 417 0.70 -22.40 4.71
N VAL A 418 1.65 -22.53 5.66
CA VAL A 418 1.76 -21.60 6.79
C VAL A 418 2.03 -20.18 6.31
N PHE A 419 2.97 -19.99 5.38
CA PHE A 419 3.20 -18.66 4.80
C PHE A 419 2.01 -18.16 3.98
N LEU A 420 1.27 -19.04 3.32
CA LEU A 420 0.05 -18.68 2.60
C LEU A 420 -1.03 -18.11 3.54
N TYR A 421 -1.14 -18.66 4.76
CA TYR A 421 -2.00 -18.09 5.81
C TYR A 421 -1.54 -16.69 6.19
N VAL A 422 -0.22 -16.50 6.34
CA VAL A 422 0.37 -15.21 6.73
C VAL A 422 0.26 -14.16 5.63
N THR A 423 0.39 -14.51 4.35
CA THR A 423 0.33 -13.53 3.24
C THR A 423 -1.01 -12.83 3.14
N THR A 424 -2.11 -13.45 3.57
CA THR A 424 -3.42 -12.78 3.67
C THR A 424 -3.37 -11.53 4.57
N ALA A 425 -2.41 -11.44 5.51
CA ALA A 425 -2.19 -10.25 6.33
C ALA A 425 -1.93 -8.99 5.50
N LEU A 426 -1.35 -9.11 4.30
CA LEU A 426 -1.14 -7.98 3.38
C LEU A 426 -2.45 -7.36 2.92
N ILE A 427 -3.56 -8.09 2.92
CA ILE A 427 -4.91 -7.58 2.66
C ILE A 427 -5.53 -7.07 3.97
N ILE A 428 -5.30 -7.76 5.10
CA ILE A 428 -5.92 -7.41 6.38
C ILE A 428 -5.35 -6.12 6.99
N ILE A 429 -4.02 -5.96 7.01
CA ILE A 429 -3.36 -4.82 7.66
C ILE A 429 -3.83 -3.47 7.09
N PRO A 430 -3.86 -3.25 5.75
CA PRO A 430 -4.35 -2.00 5.19
C PRO A 430 -5.82 -1.73 5.49
N ALA A 431 -6.63 -2.77 5.74
CA ALA A 431 -8.04 -2.59 6.09
C ALA A 431 -8.22 -1.81 7.41
N PHE A 432 -7.21 -1.84 8.30
CA PHE A 432 -7.19 -1.06 9.54
C PHE A 432 -6.79 0.40 9.35
N THR A 433 -6.28 0.79 8.19
CA THR A 433 -5.86 2.18 7.96
C THR A 433 -7.01 3.07 7.49
N ASN A 434 -8.03 2.48 6.87
CA ASN A 434 -9.08 3.22 6.15
C ASN A 434 -10.42 3.26 6.90
N TYR A 435 -10.54 2.75 8.12
CA TYR A 435 -11.83 2.61 8.82
C TYR A 435 -12.59 3.92 9.06
N ASN A 436 -11.87 5.02 9.32
CA ASN A 436 -12.47 6.32 9.65
C ASN A 436 -12.40 7.33 8.50
N SER A 437 -12.27 6.86 7.26
CA SER A 437 -12.15 7.78 6.13
C SER A 437 -13.43 8.61 5.93
N PRO A 438 -13.33 9.87 5.46
CA PRO A 438 -14.49 10.73 5.24
C PRO A 438 -15.53 10.13 4.28
N SER A 439 -15.09 9.33 3.29
CA SER A 439 -16.00 8.69 2.34
C SER A 439 -16.90 7.65 3.01
N LEU A 440 -16.51 7.13 4.18
CA LEU A 440 -17.27 6.18 4.98
C LEU A 440 -18.24 6.86 5.95
N GLN A 441 -18.20 8.18 6.12
CA GLN A 441 -19.19 8.92 6.91
C GLN A 441 -20.54 9.04 6.18
N LEU A 442 -20.50 8.95 4.85
CA LEU A 442 -21.67 9.02 3.98
C LEU A 442 -22.32 7.64 3.73
N LEU A 443 -21.86 6.59 4.43
CA LEU A 443 -22.43 5.25 4.33
C LEU A 443 -23.89 5.25 4.83
N LYS A 444 -24.84 5.30 3.90
CA LYS A 444 -26.26 5.06 4.17
C LYS A 444 -26.53 3.57 4.10
N LEU A 445 -26.76 2.93 5.24
CA LEU A 445 -27.28 1.57 5.31
C LEU A 445 -28.81 1.60 5.21
N PRO A 446 -29.45 0.57 4.64
CA PRO A 446 -30.90 0.47 4.63
C PRO A 446 -31.44 0.46 6.06
N LYS A 447 -32.32 1.41 6.40
CA LYS A 447 -32.89 1.57 7.75
C LYS A 447 -33.66 0.34 8.25
N LYS A 448 -34.10 -0.55 7.36
CA LYS A 448 -34.97 -1.70 7.68
C LYS A 448 -34.26 -2.88 8.38
N THR A 449 -32.95 -2.85 8.61
CA THR A 449 -32.22 -4.03 9.14
C THR A 449 -31.95 -3.97 10.64
N HIS A 450 -32.99 -3.80 11.47
CA HIS A 450 -32.88 -3.93 12.94
C HIS A 450 -32.97 -5.39 13.42
N LYS A 451 -32.47 -6.35 12.64
CA LYS A 451 -32.45 -7.75 13.09
C LYS A 451 -31.30 -7.93 14.10
N ARG A 452 -31.62 -8.48 15.28
CA ARG A 452 -30.62 -8.93 16.25
C ARG A 452 -29.67 -9.91 15.55
N ILE A 453 -28.37 -9.73 15.74
CA ILE A 453 -27.36 -10.61 15.15
C ILE A 453 -27.43 -11.94 15.88
N LYS A 454 -27.77 -13.01 15.16
CA LYS A 454 -27.80 -14.39 15.67
C LYS A 454 -26.59 -15.17 15.15
N ILE A 455 -26.14 -16.15 15.93
CA ILE A 455 -25.17 -17.14 15.48
C ILE A 455 -25.83 -17.96 14.37
N SER A 456 -25.13 -18.14 13.24
CA SER A 456 -25.61 -19.02 12.19
C SER A 456 -25.13 -20.44 12.44
N TRP A 457 -25.88 -21.18 13.24
CA TRP A 457 -25.58 -22.56 13.58
C TRP A 457 -25.41 -23.44 12.34
N ALA A 458 -26.19 -23.21 11.28
CA ALA A 458 -26.07 -23.94 10.03
C ALA A 458 -24.65 -23.85 9.44
N TYR A 459 -24.09 -22.64 9.27
CA TYR A 459 -22.72 -22.52 8.75
C TYR A 459 -21.67 -23.06 9.72
N LEU A 460 -21.89 -22.93 11.03
CA LEU A 460 -20.97 -23.47 12.03
C LEU A 460 -20.88 -24.99 11.93
N ILE A 461 -22.02 -25.66 11.89
CA ILE A 461 -22.12 -27.11 11.74
C ILE A 461 -21.49 -27.55 10.41
N ILE A 462 -21.82 -26.87 9.30
CA ILE A 462 -21.22 -27.18 7.98
C ILE A 462 -19.70 -27.05 8.02
N THR A 463 -19.15 -26.00 8.63
CA THR A 463 -17.69 -25.82 8.74
C THR A 463 -17.05 -26.91 9.60
N VAL A 464 -17.67 -27.28 10.72
CA VAL A 464 -17.14 -28.35 11.59
C VAL A 464 -17.15 -29.70 10.86
N ILE A 465 -18.26 -30.04 10.19
CA ILE A 465 -18.38 -31.25 9.38
C ILE A 465 -17.32 -31.22 8.26
N ALA A 466 -17.17 -30.11 7.55
CA ALA A 466 -16.18 -29.97 6.49
C ALA A 466 -14.75 -30.24 7.01
N ILE A 467 -14.38 -29.66 8.16
CA ILE A 467 -13.07 -29.88 8.79
C ILE A 467 -12.87 -31.37 9.13
N ILE A 468 -13.85 -32.02 9.75
CA ILE A 468 -13.78 -33.44 10.14
C ILE A 468 -13.64 -34.33 8.90
N VAL A 469 -14.50 -34.11 7.90
CA VAL A 469 -14.52 -34.88 6.65
C VAL A 469 -13.19 -34.73 5.90
N ILE A 470 -12.71 -33.49 5.73
CA ILE A 470 -11.41 -33.20 5.10
C ILE A 470 -10.29 -33.90 5.84
N ARG A 471 -10.31 -33.87 7.18
CA ARG A 471 -9.27 -34.50 7.98
C ARG A 471 -9.26 -36.01 7.79
N ILE A 472 -10.40 -36.68 8.00
CA ILE A 472 -10.48 -38.14 7.97
C ILE A 472 -10.21 -38.68 6.56
N ILE A 473 -10.79 -38.06 5.52
CA ILE A 473 -10.68 -38.55 4.15
C ILE A 473 -9.27 -38.32 3.57
N LEU A 474 -8.68 -37.14 3.81
CA LEU A 474 -7.44 -36.75 3.14
C LEU A 474 -6.17 -37.02 3.96
N GLU A 475 -6.27 -37.60 5.16
CA GLU A 475 -5.11 -37.98 5.97
C GLU A 475 -4.29 -39.10 5.31
N ASN A 476 -4.96 -40.08 4.72
CA ASN A 476 -4.30 -41.17 3.99
C ASN A 476 -3.86 -40.78 2.57
N GLY A 477 -4.37 -39.65 2.07
CA GLY A 477 -4.15 -39.19 0.70
C GLY A 477 -5.05 -39.91 -0.32
N ILE A 478 -5.65 -39.15 -1.23
CA ILE A 478 -6.40 -39.71 -2.37
C ILE A 478 -5.48 -39.71 -3.60
N ARG A 479 -5.29 -40.88 -4.21
CA ARG A 479 -4.48 -41.03 -5.43
C ARG A 479 -5.35 -40.74 -6.65
N PHE A 480 -4.80 -39.95 -7.56
CA PHE A 480 -5.32 -39.66 -8.89
C PHE A 480 -4.26 -40.09 -9.88
N SER A 481 -4.65 -40.95 -10.82
CA SER A 481 -3.80 -41.47 -11.91
C SER A 481 -4.25 -40.91 -13.24
#